data_AF-A0A2E7WYR4-F1
#
_entry.id   AF-A0A2E7WYR4-F1
#
_cell.length_a   1.000
_cell.length_b   1.000
_cell.length_c   1.000
_cell.angle_alpha   90.00
_cell.angle_beta   90.00
_cell.angle_gamma   90.00
#
_symmetry.space_group_name_H-M   'P 1'
#
loop_
_entity.id
_entity.type
_entity.pdbx_description
1 polymer ?
#
loop_
_entity_poly.entity_id
_entity_poly.type
_entity_poly.pdbx_seq_one_letter_code
_entity_poly.pdbx_strand_id
1 'polypeptide(L)'
;MAHYTILGKDPYWMNFIGLMVLTLIEVVAVGFHLPDERIFIFSNYTLMILTVVAIPKFIMIALIFMHLYGEEDSGILTVTALFPSFFIIIMILFIGLTHPEATTGLPAWCRPGTY
;
A
#
# COMPACT_ATOMS: atom_id res chain seq x y z
N MET A 1 -14.52 20.00 -5.44
CA MET A 1 -13.17 20.61 -5.31
C MET A 1 -12.96 20.86 -3.83
N ALA A 2 -11.94 20.25 -3.24
CA ALA A 2 -11.63 20.41 -1.83
C ALA A 2 -11.53 21.90 -1.44
N HIS A 3 -12.22 22.29 -0.37
CA HIS A 3 -12.31 23.69 0.07
C HIS A 3 -11.04 24.16 0.82
N TYR A 4 -10.05 23.29 0.98
CA TYR A 4 -8.81 23.57 1.68
C TYR A 4 -7.61 23.48 0.74
N THR A 5 -6.61 24.32 0.98
CA THR A 5 -5.33 24.28 0.25
C THR A 5 -4.27 23.59 1.09
N ILE A 6 -3.43 22.76 0.47
CA ILE A 6 -2.21 22.26 1.10
C ILE A 6 -1.07 23.16 0.59
N LEU A 7 -0.27 23.75 1.48
CA LEU A 7 0.83 24.66 1.12
C LEU A 7 0.48 25.76 0.07
N GLY A 8 -0.74 26.29 0.12
CA GLY A 8 -1.23 27.32 -0.81
C GLY A 8 -1.48 26.82 -2.24
N LYS A 9 -1.47 25.50 -2.47
CA LYS A 9 -1.82 24.86 -3.74
C LYS A 9 -3.02 23.94 -3.58
N ASP A 10 -3.62 23.61 -4.71
CA ASP A 10 -4.71 22.66 -4.79
C ASP A 10 -4.25 21.28 -4.27
N PRO A 11 -5.02 20.66 -3.36
CA PRO A 11 -4.63 19.41 -2.72
C PRO A 11 -4.56 18.24 -3.71
N TYR A 12 -5.38 18.23 -4.77
CA TYR A 12 -5.30 17.17 -5.79
C TYR A 12 -4.00 17.26 -6.58
N TRP A 13 -3.60 18.48 -6.97
CA TRP A 13 -2.36 18.70 -7.69
C TRP A 13 -1.13 18.27 -6.88
N MET A 14 -1.10 18.63 -5.60
CA MET A 14 -0.01 18.22 -4.73
C MET A 14 0.04 16.71 -4.51
N ASN A 15 -1.13 16.10 -4.28
CA ASN A 15 -1.22 14.66 -4.11
C ASN A 15 -0.80 13.91 -5.39
N PHE A 16 -1.27 14.37 -6.55
CA PHE A 16 -0.89 13.80 -7.84
C PHE A 16 0.64 13.80 -8.03
N ILE A 17 1.30 14.93 -7.77
CA ILE A 17 2.76 15.02 -7.84
C ILE A 17 3.42 14.09 -6.83
N GLY A 18 2.93 14.06 -5.58
CA GLY A 18 3.43 13.14 -4.54
C GLY A 18 3.36 11.68 -4.97
N LEU A 19 2.22 11.25 -5.52
CA LEU A 19 2.03 9.88 -6.03
C LEU A 19 2.94 9.57 -7.21
N MET A 20 3.18 10.52 -8.10
CA MET A 20 4.12 10.34 -9.21
C MET A 20 5.55 10.15 -8.72
N VAL A 21 6.00 10.93 -7.72
CA VAL A 21 7.34 10.78 -7.12
C VAL A 21 7.48 9.43 -6.42
N LEU A 22 6.48 9.04 -5.60
CA LEU A 22 6.50 7.74 -4.93
C LEU A 22 6.50 6.57 -5.94
N THR A 23 5.74 6.69 -7.02
CA THR A 23 5.72 5.69 -8.10
C THR A 23 7.06 5.63 -8.83
N LEU A 24 7.71 6.76 -9.07
CA LEU A 24 9.05 6.79 -9.64
C LEU A 24 10.06 6.05 -8.75
N ILE A 25 9.98 6.22 -7.42
CA ILE A 25 10.82 5.50 -6.46
C ILE A 25 10.60 3.99 -6.55
N GLU A 26 9.36 3.52 -6.65
CA GLU A 26 9.06 2.09 -6.81
C GLU A 26 9.64 1.53 -8.12
N VAL A 27 9.43 2.24 -9.24
CA VAL A 27 9.95 1.84 -10.55
C VAL A 27 11.48 1.79 -10.54
N VAL A 28 12.14 2.77 -9.92
CA VAL A 28 13.59 2.79 -9.71
C VAL A 28 14.03 1.60 -8.86
N ALA A 29 13.36 1.33 -7.73
CA ALA A 29 13.71 0.23 -6.84
C ALA A 29 13.58 -1.17 -7.47
N VAL A 30 12.66 -1.33 -8.43
CA VAL A 30 12.50 -2.57 -9.21
C VAL A 30 13.45 -2.61 -10.41
N GLY A 31 13.74 -1.45 -11.02
CA GLY A 31 14.60 -1.34 -12.19
C GLY A 31 16.10 -1.48 -11.88
N PHE A 32 16.51 -1.19 -10.65
CA PHE A 32 17.89 -1.36 -10.19
C PHE A 32 18.07 -2.68 -9.44
N HIS A 33 19.25 -3.28 -9.60
CA HIS A 33 19.65 -4.46 -8.84
C HIS A 33 20.16 -4.02 -7.47
N LEU A 34 19.25 -3.92 -6.51
CA LEU A 34 19.56 -3.62 -5.11
C LEU A 34 20.12 -4.86 -4.41
N PRO A 35 20.89 -4.72 -3.31
CA PRO A 35 21.43 -5.86 -2.58
C PRO A 35 20.31 -6.80 -2.10
N ASP A 36 20.54 -8.11 -2.13
CA ASP A 36 19.61 -9.11 -1.59
C ASP A 36 19.91 -9.42 -0.12
N GLU A 37 19.96 -8.38 0.71
CA GLU A 37 20.15 -8.54 2.15
C GLU A 37 18.81 -8.40 2.88
N ARG A 38 18.59 -9.27 3.87
CA ARG A 38 17.42 -9.19 4.74
C ARG A 38 17.52 -7.95 5.63
N ILE A 39 16.47 -7.14 5.64
CA ILE A 39 16.34 -5.98 6.54
C ILE A 39 15.02 -6.05 7.30
N PHE A 40 15.12 -6.00 8.62
CA PHE A 40 13.96 -6.02 9.51
C PHE A 40 13.06 -7.24 9.22
N ILE A 41 11.80 -7.04 8.84
CA ILE A 41 10.85 -8.09 8.45
C ILE A 41 10.87 -8.41 6.94
N PHE A 42 11.67 -7.70 6.14
CA PHE A 42 11.69 -7.79 4.68
C PHE A 42 12.84 -8.68 4.18
N SER A 43 12.57 -9.44 3.13
CA SER A 43 13.55 -10.36 2.54
C SER A 43 14.66 -9.65 1.76
N ASN A 44 14.38 -8.51 1.12
CA ASN A 44 15.36 -7.69 0.41
C ASN A 44 14.96 -6.20 0.42
N TYR A 45 15.88 -5.33 -0.04
CA TYR A 45 15.66 -3.88 -0.09
C TYR A 45 14.51 -3.48 -1.03
N THR A 46 14.35 -4.18 -2.16
CA THR A 46 13.26 -3.89 -3.11
C THR A 46 11.90 -4.08 -2.44
N LEU A 47 11.66 -5.19 -1.75
CA LEU A 47 10.40 -5.45 -1.03
C LEU A 47 10.18 -4.46 0.11
N MET A 48 11.23 -4.08 0.82
CA MET A 48 11.15 -3.04 1.85
C MET A 48 10.67 -1.72 1.23
N ILE A 49 11.30 -1.24 0.16
CA ILE A 49 10.96 0.04 -0.48
C ILE A 49 9.52 0.01 -0.99
N LEU A 50 9.13 -1.06 -1.71
CA LEU A 50 7.77 -1.20 -2.21
C LEU A 50 6.73 -1.16 -1.09
N THR A 51 6.98 -1.86 0.02
CA THR A 51 6.03 -1.90 1.14
C THR A 51 5.96 -0.57 1.88
N VAL A 52 7.11 0.04 2.17
CA VAL A 52 7.18 1.32 2.87
C VAL A 52 6.55 2.45 2.05
N VAL A 53 6.73 2.45 0.72
CA VAL A 53 6.13 3.43 -0.18
C VAL A 53 4.62 3.20 -0.38
N ALA A 54 4.15 1.96 -0.35
CA ALA A 54 2.72 1.66 -0.48
C ALA A 54 1.87 2.29 0.63
N ILE A 55 2.38 2.41 1.85
CA ILE A 55 1.66 2.98 3.00
C ILE A 55 1.26 4.46 2.78
N PRO A 56 2.19 5.40 2.54
CA PRO A 56 1.82 6.79 2.29
C PRO A 56 0.99 6.93 1.00
N LYS A 57 1.24 6.14 -0.05
CA LYS A 57 0.38 6.17 -1.26
C LYS A 57 -1.07 5.82 -0.93
N PHE A 58 -1.28 4.76 -0.17
CA PHE A 58 -2.62 4.35 0.26
C PHE A 58 -3.32 5.46 1.05
N ILE A 59 -2.63 6.07 2.01
CA ILE A 59 -3.17 7.17 2.83
C ILE A 59 -3.52 8.38 1.95
N MET A 60 -2.62 8.79 1.05
CA MET A 60 -2.85 9.94 0.18
C MET A 60 -4.04 9.72 -0.76
N ILE A 61 -4.21 8.52 -1.31
CA ILE A 61 -5.35 8.18 -2.16
C ILE A 61 -6.64 8.18 -1.32
N ALA A 62 -6.64 7.50 -0.17
CA ALA A 62 -7.79 7.36 0.69
C ALA A 62 -8.31 8.71 1.20
N LEU A 63 -7.43 9.55 1.73
CA LEU A 63 -7.84 10.81 2.37
C LEU A 63 -8.22 11.89 1.35
N ILE A 64 -7.47 12.03 0.25
CA ILE A 64 -7.62 13.18 -0.65
C ILE A 64 -8.40 12.81 -1.93
N PHE A 65 -8.11 11.69 -2.59
CA PHE A 65 -8.81 11.33 -3.84
C PHE A 65 -10.16 10.65 -3.58
N MET A 66 -10.25 9.82 -2.55
CA MET A 66 -11.49 9.16 -2.17
C MET A 66 -12.32 9.96 -1.16
N HIS A 67 -11.82 11.12 -0.70
CA HIS A 67 -12.51 12.00 0.26
C HIS A 67 -12.96 11.31 1.54
N LEU A 68 -12.23 10.27 1.97
CA LEU A 68 -12.54 9.54 3.19
C LEU A 68 -12.22 10.37 4.45
N TYR A 69 -11.72 11.61 4.32
CA TYR A 69 -11.47 12.46 5.47
C TYR A 69 -11.64 13.94 5.15
N GLY A 70 -12.26 14.68 6.07
CA GLY A 70 -12.34 16.14 6.05
C GLY A 70 -13.57 16.73 5.33
N GLU A 71 -14.46 15.89 4.79
CA GLU A 71 -15.76 16.31 4.23
C GLU A 71 -16.92 15.92 5.16
N GLU A 72 -18.08 16.58 5.02
CA GLU A 72 -19.25 16.34 5.88
C GLU A 72 -19.71 14.87 5.86
N ASP A 73 -19.62 14.21 4.69
CA ASP A 73 -19.99 12.81 4.48
C ASP A 73 -18.81 11.82 4.60
N SER A 74 -17.61 12.30 4.95
CA SER A 74 -16.40 11.45 4.97
C SER A 74 -16.48 10.31 5.99
N GLY A 75 -17.23 10.49 7.08
CA GLY A 75 -17.44 9.47 8.11
C GLY A 75 -18.18 8.25 7.59
N ILE A 76 -19.31 8.44 6.89
CA ILE A 76 -20.11 7.32 6.34
C ILE A 76 -19.32 6.60 5.25
N LEU A 77 -18.66 7.36 4.35
CA LEU A 77 -17.84 6.80 3.27
C LEU A 77 -16.68 5.97 3.81
N THR A 78 -16.02 6.41 4.88
CA THR A 78 -14.95 5.66 5.54
C THR A 78 -15.44 4.36 6.14
N VAL A 79 -16.56 4.38 6.86
CA VAL A 79 -17.15 3.17 7.44
C VAL A 79 -17.55 2.18 6.33
N THR A 80 -18.15 2.68 5.25
CA THR A 80 -18.48 1.86 4.07
C THR A 80 -17.24 1.29 3.38
N ALA A 81 -16.11 2.00 3.37
CA ALA A 81 -14.85 1.48 2.83
C ALA A 81 -14.16 0.47 3.78
N LEU A 82 -14.27 0.69 5.10
CA LEU A 82 -13.67 -0.19 6.11
C LEU A 82 -14.37 -1.55 6.16
N PHE A 83 -15.69 -1.60 5.99
CA PHE A 83 -16.45 -2.85 6.00
C PHE A 83 -15.92 -3.92 5.03
N PRO A 84 -15.84 -3.70 3.70
CA PRO A 84 -15.29 -4.69 2.77
C PRO A 84 -13.79 -4.92 3.02
N SER A 85 -13.02 -3.91 3.43
CA SER A 85 -11.60 -4.09 3.73
C SER A 85 -11.36 -5.06 4.88
N PHE A 86 -12.21 -5.02 5.92
CA PHE A 86 -12.18 -5.96 7.03
C PHE A 86 -12.42 -7.40 6.55
N PHE A 87 -13.42 -7.61 5.69
CA PHE A 87 -13.69 -8.93 5.13
C PHE A 87 -12.53 -9.43 4.24
N ILE A 88 -11.90 -8.56 3.46
CA ILE A 88 -10.72 -8.92 2.66
C ILE A 88 -9.57 -9.38 3.56
N ILE A 89 -9.29 -8.63 4.64
CA ILE A 89 -8.22 -8.97 5.59
C ILE A 89 -8.51 -10.31 6.26
N ILE A 90 -9.74 -10.50 6.75
CA ILE A 90 -10.19 -11.76 7.34
C ILE A 90 -10.06 -12.89 6.32
N MET A 91 -10.53 -12.70 5.08
CA MET A 91 -10.44 -13.71 4.03
C MET A 91 -8.98 -14.10 3.75
N ILE A 92 -8.06 -13.14 3.62
CA ILE A 92 -6.63 -13.42 3.39
C ILE A 92 -6.02 -14.16 4.57
N LEU A 93 -6.33 -13.75 5.81
CA LEU A 93 -5.83 -14.42 7.01
C LEU A 93 -6.39 -15.83 7.15
N PHE A 94 -7.69 -16.03 7.00
CA PHE A 94 -8.31 -17.35 7.15
C PHE A 94 -7.94 -18.27 5.99
N ILE A 95 -7.91 -17.81 4.73
CA ILE A 95 -7.38 -18.63 3.63
C ILE A 95 -5.91 -18.97 3.90
N GLY A 96 -5.11 -17.99 4.34
CA GLY A 96 -3.70 -18.20 4.67
C GLY A 96 -3.46 -19.19 5.82
N LEU A 97 -4.38 -19.25 6.79
CA LEU A 97 -4.25 -20.09 8.00
C LEU A 97 -4.96 -21.44 7.91
N THR A 98 -6.01 -21.56 7.08
CA THR A 98 -6.85 -22.78 7.02
C THR A 98 -6.62 -23.63 5.78
N HIS A 99 -5.88 -23.15 4.78
CA HIS A 99 -5.53 -23.96 3.60
C HIS A 99 -4.21 -24.73 3.83
N PRO A 100 -4.20 -26.07 3.69
CA PRO A 100 -3.02 -26.89 3.96
C PRO A 100 -1.82 -26.63 3.02
N GLU A 101 -2.05 -25.92 1.92
CA GLU A 101 -1.06 -25.57 0.89
C GLU A 101 -0.76 -24.05 0.86
N ALA A 102 -1.31 -23.23 1.76
CA ALA A 102 -1.19 -21.77 1.67
C ALA A 102 0.25 -21.25 1.72
N THR A 103 1.16 -21.97 2.39
CA THR A 103 2.58 -21.63 2.50
C THR A 103 3.49 -22.52 1.66
N THR A 104 3.00 -23.69 1.21
CA THR A 104 3.81 -24.72 0.53
C THR A 104 3.49 -24.88 -0.96
N GLY A 105 2.29 -24.50 -1.41
CA GLY A 105 1.87 -24.53 -2.82
C GLY A 105 2.37 -23.33 -3.64
N LEU A 106 3.06 -22.37 -2.99
CA LEU A 106 3.68 -21.22 -3.64
C LEU A 106 4.95 -21.66 -4.40
N PRO A 107 5.25 -21.06 -5.56
CA PRO A 107 6.53 -21.26 -6.25
C PRO A 107 7.72 -21.01 -5.33
N ALA A 108 8.85 -21.69 -5.56
CA ALA A 108 10.04 -21.64 -4.70
C ALA A 108 10.55 -20.22 -4.40
N TRP A 109 10.40 -19.28 -5.34
CA TRP A 109 10.81 -17.88 -5.18
C TRP A 109 9.88 -17.05 -4.26
N CYS A 110 8.66 -17.51 -3.98
CA CYS A 110 7.72 -16.92 -3.03
C CYS A 110 7.79 -17.56 -1.64
N ARG A 111 8.55 -18.65 -1.47
CA ARG A 111 8.63 -19.40 -0.21
C ARG A 111 9.85 -18.97 0.61
N PRO A 112 9.70 -18.62 1.90
CA PRO A 112 10.83 -18.30 2.75
C PRO A 112 11.72 -19.54 2.97
N GLY A 113 13.02 -19.43 2.69
CA GLY A 113 14.01 -20.48 3.02
C GLY A 113 14.33 -21.50 1.91
N THR A 114 13.82 -21.30 0.69
CA THR A 114 14.25 -22.05 -0.51
C THR A 114 14.92 -21.09 -1.48
N TYR A 115 16.17 -20.73 -1.18
CA TYR A 115 17.10 -20.20 -2.18
C TYR A 115 17.91 -21.36 -2.75
#